data_AF-A0A928ILW5-F1
#
_entry.id   AF-A0A928ILW5-F1
#
_cell.length_a   1.000
_cell.length_b   1.000
_cell.length_c   1.000
_cell.angle_alpha   90.00
_cell.angle_beta   90.00
_cell.angle_gamma   90.00
#
_symmetry.space_group_name_H-M   'P 1'
#
loop_
_entity.id
_entity.type
_entity.pdbx_description
1 polymer ?
#
loop_
_entity_poly.entity_id
_entity_poly.type
_entity_poly.pdbx_seq_one_letter_code
_entity_poly.pdbx_strand_id
1 'polypeptide(L)'
;MLPETKNYSIYPTVVPADKKTAITIVPNERAFLLFEDEEYTVTLIPLNSDVPERKDPAHHTVIKVIAKGGVLQFDYAFPSEQQHTVILSKDGKALATFSMYSLYEDLYELTPMRGDLHVHSYRSDGSHDPAAQLGNYREQGYDFTTLSDHNRYYPGGEIDETYEGVKLGITHIQGEELHVPGTPIHIVGVGGKWSVAEKYIENSEEYQKEMAQYKASVPANIPEAYKDRYAMAKWVADSVHKAGGLAIFPHPFWCPGDSKAYNVCDELSEIFIRDGFFDAYELIGGMSQPQNNRSVAFWCEMRAKGYDIPVVGSSDVHQITRSKEFPHRFTVCFAKSASEGDIMDAVKSGLSLAVEAEGTEYDRTYRCYGSFRLVSYGTFLLTHYFPLLQRICQGEGVAMRSYAMGLADKSLIELQVEHTQDFKDRYFGRKAPKLPSAEIIEFENRWRERHLQGPITCGSLIYSDKISRQI
;
A
#
# COMPACT_ATOMS: atom_id res chain seq x y z
N MET A 1 -0.52 -14.10 14.79
CA MET A 1 0.44 -13.09 15.30
C MET A 1 -0.33 -11.80 15.54
N LEU A 2 -0.25 -11.21 16.73
CA LEU A 2 -0.79 -9.86 16.94
C LEU A 2 0.21 -8.87 16.35
N PRO A 3 -0.22 -7.97 15.45
CA PRO A 3 0.72 -7.15 14.69
C PRO A 3 1.35 -6.01 15.50
N GLU A 4 0.75 -5.68 16.64
CA GLU A 4 1.09 -4.49 17.42
C GLU A 4 1.80 -4.87 18.73
N THR A 5 2.93 -4.24 19.03
CA THR A 5 3.67 -4.37 20.30
C THR A 5 3.11 -3.48 21.41
N LYS A 6 1.97 -2.82 21.15
CA LYS A 6 1.27 -1.99 22.13
C LYS A 6 0.36 -2.85 23.00
N ASN A 7 0.01 -2.34 24.16
CA ASN A 7 -0.79 -3.04 25.16
C ASN A 7 -2.22 -3.37 24.69
N TYR A 8 -2.79 -2.54 23.81
CA TYR A 8 -4.19 -2.63 23.36
C TYR A 8 -4.30 -2.37 21.86
N SER A 9 -5.33 -2.95 21.24
CA SER A 9 -5.83 -2.61 19.90
C SER A 9 -7.25 -2.05 19.98
N ILE A 10 -7.66 -1.27 18.99
CA ILE A 10 -9.04 -0.78 18.83
C ILE A 10 -9.62 -1.32 17.52
N TYR A 11 -10.85 -1.84 17.55
CA TYR A 11 -11.50 -2.40 16.36
C TYR A 11 -12.98 -1.99 16.26
N PRO A 12 -13.47 -1.74 15.04
CA PRO A 12 -12.67 -1.48 13.85
C PRO A 12 -11.84 -0.20 14.00
N THR A 13 -10.73 -0.08 13.27
CA THR A 13 -9.87 1.11 13.29
C THR A 13 -10.30 2.14 12.23
N VAL A 14 -10.87 1.64 11.13
CA VAL A 14 -11.52 2.45 10.09
C VAL A 14 -13.02 2.23 10.14
N VAL A 15 -13.78 3.31 10.19
CA VAL A 15 -15.23 3.31 10.43
C VAL A 15 -15.97 4.12 9.36
N PRO A 16 -17.27 3.86 9.14
CA PRO A 16 -18.08 4.77 8.35
C PRO A 16 -18.28 6.11 9.09
N ALA A 17 -18.11 7.22 8.38
CA ALA A 17 -18.39 8.56 8.89
C ALA A 17 -19.89 8.75 9.17
N ASP A 18 -20.18 9.49 10.24
CA ASP A 18 -21.52 9.92 10.66
C ASP A 18 -22.52 8.76 10.94
N LYS A 19 -22.04 7.51 10.96
CA LYS A 19 -22.83 6.31 11.27
C LYS A 19 -22.41 5.75 12.63
N LYS A 20 -23.40 5.44 13.48
CA LYS A 20 -23.18 4.82 14.79
C LYS A 20 -22.53 3.44 14.59
N THR A 21 -21.34 3.26 15.15
CA THR A 21 -20.53 2.04 15.00
C THR A 21 -20.14 1.50 16.37
N ALA A 22 -20.25 0.19 16.56
CA ALA A 22 -19.79 -0.49 17.77
C ALA A 22 -18.26 -0.62 17.75
N ILE A 23 -17.61 -0.08 18.78
CA ILE A 23 -16.16 -0.06 18.94
C ILE A 23 -15.77 -0.97 20.10
N THR A 24 -14.71 -1.74 19.91
CA THR A 24 -14.14 -2.61 20.95
C THR A 24 -12.66 -2.30 21.13
N ILE A 25 -12.24 -2.02 22.36
CA ILE A 25 -10.83 -1.98 22.75
C ILE A 25 -10.47 -3.33 23.35
N VAL A 26 -9.51 -4.02 22.73
CA VAL A 26 -9.05 -5.36 23.13
C VAL A 26 -7.61 -5.31 23.60
N PRO A 27 -7.23 -6.08 24.63
CA PRO A 27 -5.83 -6.21 25.03
C PRO A 27 -5.05 -7.08 24.06
N ASN A 28 -3.78 -6.75 23.83
CA ASN A 28 -2.88 -7.55 23.01
C ASN A 28 -2.12 -8.59 23.84
N GLU A 29 -2.06 -8.43 25.17
CA GLU A 29 -1.49 -9.41 26.08
C GLU A 29 -2.39 -9.64 27.29
N ARG A 30 -2.29 -10.81 27.91
CA ARG A 30 -3.13 -11.19 29.06
C ARG A 30 -3.00 -10.21 30.23
N ALA A 31 -1.78 -9.71 30.47
CA ALA A 31 -1.50 -8.74 31.52
C ALA A 31 -2.33 -7.45 31.39
N PHE A 32 -2.78 -7.10 30.19
CA PHE A 32 -3.56 -5.88 29.91
C PHE A 32 -5.07 -6.13 29.85
N LEU A 33 -5.57 -7.31 30.22
CA LEU A 33 -7.01 -7.53 30.37
C LEU A 33 -7.61 -6.48 31.30
N LEU A 34 -8.65 -5.79 30.85
CA LEU A 34 -9.29 -4.72 31.61
C LEU A 34 -10.04 -5.33 32.80
N PHE A 35 -10.07 -4.62 33.92
CA PHE A 35 -10.66 -5.13 35.15
C PHE A 35 -12.18 -5.19 35.04
N GLU A 36 -12.74 -6.36 35.33
CA GLU A 36 -14.18 -6.58 35.31
C GLU A 36 -14.91 -5.58 36.21
N ASP A 37 -16.02 -5.01 35.73
CA ASP A 37 -16.86 -4.06 36.45
C ASP A 37 -16.20 -2.72 36.84
N GLU A 38 -14.98 -2.46 36.35
CA GLU A 38 -14.35 -1.18 36.57
C GLU A 38 -14.68 -0.16 35.47
N GLU A 39 -14.79 1.11 35.88
CA GLU A 39 -14.99 2.23 34.96
C GLU A 39 -13.65 2.68 34.34
N TYR A 40 -13.70 2.90 33.03
CA TYR A 40 -12.65 3.49 32.22
C TYR A 40 -13.20 4.70 31.46
N THR A 41 -12.32 5.62 31.10
CA THR A 41 -12.68 6.82 30.33
C THR A 41 -12.07 6.75 28.94
N VAL A 42 -12.92 6.90 27.93
CA VAL A 42 -12.55 7.00 26.52
C VAL A 42 -12.78 8.44 26.07
N THR A 43 -11.71 9.11 25.64
CA THR A 43 -11.76 10.47 25.10
C THR A 43 -11.57 10.42 23.60
N LEU A 44 -12.50 11.00 22.83
CA LEU A 44 -12.49 11.04 21.37
C LEU A 44 -12.29 12.48 20.89
N ILE A 45 -11.33 12.66 19.98
CA ILE A 45 -10.88 13.97 19.52
C ILE A 45 -10.79 13.93 17.99
N PRO A 46 -11.68 14.63 17.25
CA PRO A 46 -11.52 14.79 15.81
C PRO A 46 -10.28 15.63 15.51
N LEU A 47 -9.48 15.21 14.52
CA LEU A 47 -8.24 15.90 14.18
C LEU A 47 -8.50 17.19 13.39
N ASN A 48 -9.45 17.16 12.47
CA ASN A 48 -9.83 18.29 11.64
C ASN A 48 -11.01 19.02 12.28
N SER A 49 -10.71 19.99 13.14
CA SER A 49 -11.74 20.75 13.83
C SER A 49 -11.31 22.19 14.07
N ASP A 50 -12.29 23.07 14.05
CA ASP A 50 -12.12 24.48 14.38
C ASP A 50 -12.13 24.63 15.90
N VAL A 51 -10.93 24.77 16.48
CA VAL A 51 -10.73 24.86 17.92
C VAL A 51 -10.18 26.26 18.25
N PRO A 52 -11.03 27.19 18.76
CA PRO A 52 -10.61 28.55 19.05
C PRO A 52 -9.50 28.64 20.10
N GLU A 53 -9.48 27.72 21.07
CA GLU A 53 -8.45 27.60 22.10
C GLU A 53 -7.90 26.18 22.17
N ARG A 54 -6.59 26.00 21.98
CA ARG A 54 -5.92 24.67 21.90
C ARG A 54 -6.20 23.71 23.07
N LYS A 55 -6.66 24.20 24.21
CA LYS A 55 -6.97 23.42 25.41
C LYS A 55 -8.47 23.35 25.72
N ASP A 56 -9.32 23.78 24.81
CA ASP A 56 -10.77 23.79 25.01
C ASP A 56 -11.30 22.35 25.16
N PRO A 57 -11.81 21.97 26.34
CA PRO A 57 -12.35 20.63 26.55
C PRO A 57 -13.65 20.38 25.78
N ALA A 58 -14.34 21.42 25.29
CA ALA A 58 -15.57 21.28 24.50
C ALA A 58 -15.35 20.58 23.15
N HIS A 59 -14.11 20.53 22.68
CA HIS A 59 -13.70 19.82 21.47
C HIS A 59 -13.62 18.29 21.64
N HIS A 60 -13.67 17.81 22.87
CA HIS A 60 -13.51 16.39 23.17
C HIS A 60 -14.84 15.75 23.54
N THR A 61 -15.11 14.57 22.99
CA THR A 61 -16.18 13.71 23.53
C THR A 61 -15.59 12.78 24.57
N VAL A 62 -16.20 12.71 25.74
CA VAL A 62 -15.76 11.83 26.84
C VAL A 62 -16.86 10.82 27.14
N ILE A 63 -16.51 9.53 27.06
CA ILE A 63 -17.40 8.41 27.33
C ILE A 63 -16.85 7.62 28.50
N LYS A 64 -17.69 7.36 29.49
CA LYS A 64 -17.40 6.42 30.58
C LYS A 64 -17.90 5.04 30.18
N VAL A 65 -17.04 4.04 30.25
CA VAL A 65 -17.32 2.68 29.80
C VAL A 65 -16.91 1.71 30.89
N ILE A 66 -17.81 0.77 31.23
CA ILE A 66 -17.54 -0.30 32.18
C ILE A 66 -16.92 -1.48 31.45
N ALA A 67 -15.78 -1.96 31.93
CA ALA A 67 -15.12 -3.12 31.34
C ALA A 67 -15.85 -4.42 31.64
N LYS A 68 -15.97 -5.26 30.61
CA LYS A 68 -16.64 -6.56 30.64
C LYS A 68 -15.86 -7.57 29.84
N GLY A 69 -15.61 -8.75 30.41
CA GLY A 69 -14.88 -9.83 29.72
C GLY A 69 -13.45 -9.44 29.34
N GLY A 70 -12.81 -8.55 30.11
CA GLY A 70 -11.46 -8.07 29.84
C GLY A 70 -11.33 -7.06 28.70
N VAL A 71 -12.45 -6.54 28.16
CA VAL A 71 -12.49 -5.57 27.06
C VAL A 71 -13.36 -4.36 27.40
N LEU A 72 -13.29 -3.31 26.58
CA LEU A 72 -14.24 -2.18 26.61
C LEU A 72 -15.02 -2.14 25.30
N GLN A 73 -16.34 -1.96 25.40
CA GLN A 73 -17.22 -1.83 24.25
C GLN A 73 -18.10 -0.60 24.41
N PHE A 74 -18.20 0.20 23.35
CA PHE A 74 -19.04 1.39 23.30
C PHE A 74 -19.45 1.68 21.86
N ASP A 75 -20.56 2.40 21.69
CA ASP A 75 -20.97 2.86 20.38
C ASP A 75 -20.64 4.34 20.19
N TYR A 76 -20.21 4.72 19.00
CA TYR A 76 -19.99 6.12 18.65
C TYR A 76 -20.22 6.39 17.16
N ALA A 77 -20.67 7.59 16.84
CA ALA A 77 -20.76 8.08 15.46
C ALA A 77 -19.63 9.09 15.23
N PHE A 78 -18.61 8.69 14.47
CA PHE A 78 -17.43 9.52 14.22
C PHE A 78 -17.76 10.59 13.18
N PRO A 79 -17.63 11.89 13.51
CA PRO A 79 -18.12 12.96 12.65
C PRO A 79 -17.23 13.17 11.42
N SER A 80 -17.86 13.28 10.25
CA SER A 80 -17.25 13.59 8.95
C SER A 80 -16.12 12.63 8.55
N GLU A 81 -15.57 12.81 7.35
CA GLU A 81 -14.39 12.05 6.91
C GLU A 81 -13.09 12.69 7.44
N GLN A 82 -12.42 12.02 8.37
CA GLN A 82 -11.17 12.49 8.98
C GLN A 82 -10.52 11.45 9.90
N GLN A 83 -9.29 11.74 10.35
CA GLN A 83 -8.65 11.03 11.45
C GLN A 83 -9.21 11.50 12.81
N HIS A 84 -9.29 10.56 13.75
CA HIS A 84 -9.68 10.80 15.15
C HIS A 84 -8.62 10.23 16.09
N THR A 85 -8.30 10.99 17.14
CA THR A 85 -7.51 10.49 18.26
C THR A 85 -8.43 9.91 19.32
N VAL A 86 -8.17 8.68 19.76
CA VAL A 86 -8.91 8.03 20.86
C VAL A 86 -7.96 7.73 22.00
N ILE A 87 -8.24 8.26 23.19
CA ILE A 87 -7.42 8.08 24.38
C ILE A 87 -8.19 7.21 25.37
N LEU A 88 -7.62 6.06 25.71
CA LEU A 88 -8.08 5.24 26.83
C LEU A 88 -7.36 5.70 28.10
N SER A 89 -8.11 5.94 29.17
CA SER A 89 -7.57 6.33 30.46
C SER A 89 -8.32 5.70 31.63
N LYS A 90 -7.65 5.62 32.78
CA LYS A 90 -8.21 5.21 34.07
C LYS A 90 -7.64 6.12 35.15
N ASP A 91 -8.50 6.62 36.04
CA ASP A 91 -8.13 7.50 37.17
C ASP A 91 -7.24 8.69 36.76
N GLY A 92 -7.53 9.28 35.59
CA GLY A 92 -6.78 10.42 35.04
C GLY A 92 -5.45 10.06 34.37
N LYS A 93 -5.04 8.78 34.35
CA LYS A 93 -3.83 8.30 33.68
C LYS A 93 -4.17 7.70 32.32
N ALA A 94 -3.51 8.17 31.26
CA ALA A 94 -3.61 7.56 29.93
C ALA A 94 -2.99 6.16 29.92
N LEU A 95 -3.74 5.18 29.43
CA LEU A 95 -3.32 3.79 29.26
C LEU A 95 -2.91 3.49 27.82
N ALA A 96 -3.61 4.08 26.85
CA ALA A 96 -3.32 3.93 25.43
C ALA A 96 -3.84 5.13 24.63
N THR A 97 -3.24 5.35 23.46
CA THR A 97 -3.71 6.31 22.47
C THR A 97 -3.76 5.62 21.12
N PHE A 98 -4.91 5.73 20.46
CA PHE A 98 -5.20 5.16 19.17
C PHE A 98 -5.45 6.27 18.15
N SER A 99 -5.19 5.96 16.89
CA SER A 99 -5.64 6.74 15.76
C SER A 99 -6.67 5.91 15.00
N MET A 100 -7.84 6.48 14.77
CA MET A 100 -8.90 5.91 13.95
C MET A 100 -9.17 6.82 12.76
N TYR A 101 -9.82 6.31 11.72
CA TYR A 101 -10.21 7.11 10.56
C TYR A 101 -11.68 6.83 10.20
N SER A 102 -12.47 7.88 10.01
CA SER A 102 -13.83 7.78 9.49
C SER A 102 -13.87 8.12 8.01
N LEU A 103 -14.63 7.37 7.21
CA LEU A 103 -14.71 7.52 5.76
C LEU A 103 -16.15 7.68 5.27
N TYR A 104 -16.35 8.49 4.24
CA TYR A 104 -17.61 8.43 3.49
C TYR A 104 -17.71 7.13 2.69
N GLU A 105 -18.94 6.79 2.32
CA GLU A 105 -19.32 5.47 1.79
C GLU A 105 -18.49 5.05 0.57
N ASP A 106 -18.24 5.97 -0.35
CA ASP A 106 -17.52 5.71 -1.60
C ASP A 106 -16.07 5.23 -1.38
N LEU A 107 -15.37 5.74 -0.36
CA LEU A 107 -14.02 5.31 -0.03
C LEU A 107 -13.99 4.22 1.05
N TYR A 108 -15.00 4.18 1.92
CA TYR A 108 -15.15 3.13 2.94
C TYR A 108 -15.35 1.75 2.31
N GLU A 109 -16.06 1.66 1.18
CA GLU A 109 -16.30 0.40 0.46
C GLU A 109 -15.06 -0.15 -0.26
N LEU A 110 -14.03 0.67 -0.46
CA LEU A 110 -12.81 0.28 -1.15
C LEU A 110 -11.79 -0.34 -0.19
N THR A 111 -10.97 -1.24 -0.74
CA THR A 111 -9.86 -1.88 -0.05
C THR A 111 -8.57 -1.16 -0.41
N PRO A 112 -7.84 -0.57 0.55
CA PRO A 112 -6.52 -0.04 0.30
C PRO A 112 -5.54 -1.21 0.12
N MET A 113 -4.76 -1.15 -0.97
CA MET A 113 -3.80 -2.18 -1.35
C MET A 113 -2.47 -1.54 -1.70
N ARG A 114 -1.39 -2.12 -1.21
CA ARG A 114 -0.04 -1.72 -1.57
C ARG A 114 0.43 -2.53 -2.78
N GLY A 115 0.97 -1.88 -3.81
CA GLY A 115 1.47 -2.59 -4.97
C GLY A 115 2.64 -1.94 -5.68
N ASP A 116 3.19 -2.65 -6.65
CA ASP A 116 4.30 -2.21 -7.50
C ASP A 116 4.06 -2.63 -8.93
N LEU A 117 4.01 -1.69 -9.86
CA LEU A 117 3.62 -1.95 -11.25
C LEU A 117 4.82 -2.03 -12.19
N HIS A 118 6.04 -1.91 -11.66
CA HIS A 118 7.28 -1.91 -12.43
C HIS A 118 8.37 -2.68 -11.69
N VAL A 119 8.62 -3.93 -12.11
CA VAL A 119 9.50 -4.89 -11.43
C VAL A 119 10.24 -5.72 -12.46
N HIS A 120 11.53 -5.98 -12.25
CA HIS A 120 12.36 -6.79 -13.14
C HIS A 120 12.86 -8.07 -12.46
N SER A 121 13.09 -9.10 -13.27
CA SER A 121 13.64 -10.39 -12.85
C SER A 121 14.92 -10.72 -13.63
N TYR A 122 15.56 -11.84 -13.30
CA TYR A 122 16.69 -12.35 -14.10
C TYR A 122 16.29 -12.81 -15.51
N ARG A 123 15.00 -12.78 -15.85
CA ARG A 123 14.52 -12.94 -17.21
C ARG A 123 14.68 -11.67 -18.04
N SER A 124 15.11 -10.53 -17.51
CA SER A 124 15.66 -9.42 -18.30
C SER A 124 17.04 -9.04 -17.79
N ASP A 125 17.17 -7.95 -17.03
CA ASP A 125 18.39 -7.43 -16.44
C ASP A 125 18.30 -7.27 -14.90
N GLY A 126 17.22 -7.77 -14.30
CA GLY A 126 17.13 -8.03 -12.86
C GLY A 126 17.97 -9.24 -12.41
N SER A 127 17.92 -9.55 -11.12
CA SER A 127 18.74 -10.62 -10.53
C SER A 127 17.98 -11.67 -9.73
N HIS A 128 16.66 -11.57 -9.64
CA HIS A 128 15.83 -12.44 -8.80
C HIS A 128 14.89 -13.28 -9.64
N ASP A 129 14.62 -14.50 -9.17
CA ASP A 129 13.68 -15.43 -9.79
C ASP A 129 12.24 -14.91 -9.76
N PRO A 130 11.45 -15.01 -10.86
CA PRO A 130 10.08 -14.47 -10.91
C PRO A 130 9.20 -14.89 -9.72
N ALA A 131 9.11 -16.18 -9.43
CA ALA A 131 8.27 -16.69 -8.34
C ALA A 131 8.82 -16.27 -6.97
N ALA A 132 10.15 -16.35 -6.80
CA ALA A 132 10.78 -15.89 -5.56
C ALA A 132 10.57 -14.38 -5.33
N GLN A 133 10.56 -13.59 -6.40
CA GLN A 133 10.35 -12.15 -6.37
C GLN A 133 8.96 -11.82 -5.84
N LEU A 134 7.91 -12.51 -6.31
CA LEU A 134 6.55 -12.34 -5.77
C LEU A 134 6.51 -12.60 -4.24
N GLY A 135 7.20 -13.64 -3.78
CA GLY A 135 7.35 -13.92 -2.34
C GLY A 135 8.10 -12.81 -1.57
N ASN A 136 9.14 -12.21 -2.15
CA ASN A 136 9.84 -11.07 -1.56
C ASN A 136 8.93 -9.84 -1.40
N TYR A 137 8.08 -9.56 -2.39
CA TYR A 137 7.09 -8.48 -2.29
C TYR A 137 6.06 -8.76 -1.21
N ARG A 138 5.56 -10.00 -1.14
CA ARG A 138 4.59 -10.38 -0.13
C ARG A 138 5.16 -10.24 1.28
N GLU A 139 6.42 -10.62 1.50
CA GLU A 139 7.12 -10.43 2.78
C GLU A 139 7.17 -8.95 3.21
N GLN A 140 7.20 -8.02 2.26
CA GLN A 140 7.16 -6.57 2.51
C GLN A 140 5.74 -5.99 2.64
N GLY A 141 4.72 -6.86 2.66
CA GLY A 141 3.32 -6.46 2.84
C GLY A 141 2.66 -5.90 1.58
N TYR A 142 3.18 -6.22 0.39
CA TYR A 142 2.50 -5.89 -0.86
C TYR A 142 1.31 -6.84 -1.09
N ASP A 143 0.30 -6.30 -1.74
CA ASP A 143 -0.97 -6.94 -2.10
C ASP A 143 -1.07 -7.20 -3.60
N PHE A 144 -0.30 -6.48 -4.44
CA PHE A 144 -0.18 -6.79 -5.87
C PHE A 144 1.16 -6.38 -6.45
N THR A 145 1.57 -7.04 -7.54
CA THR A 145 2.76 -6.65 -8.32
C THR A 145 2.60 -6.97 -9.80
N THR A 146 3.30 -6.22 -10.64
CA THR A 146 3.49 -6.54 -12.06
C THR A 146 4.96 -6.84 -12.33
N LEU A 147 5.24 -8.05 -12.83
CA LEU A 147 6.55 -8.34 -13.41
C LEU A 147 6.56 -7.78 -14.83
N SER A 148 7.46 -6.85 -15.10
CA SER A 148 7.47 -6.03 -16.31
C SER A 148 8.85 -6.08 -17.00
N ASP A 149 9.40 -7.29 -17.15
CA ASP A 149 10.71 -7.50 -17.76
C ASP A 149 10.80 -6.85 -19.16
N HIS A 150 11.97 -6.28 -19.48
CA HIS A 150 12.22 -5.58 -20.74
C HIS A 150 11.85 -6.42 -21.98
N ASN A 151 10.81 -5.98 -22.69
CA ASN A 151 10.24 -6.60 -23.89
C ASN A 151 9.95 -8.10 -23.74
N ARG A 152 9.61 -8.56 -22.53
CA ARG A 152 9.35 -9.97 -22.24
C ARG A 152 8.11 -10.11 -21.37
N TYR A 153 7.07 -10.65 -21.98
CA TYR A 153 5.78 -10.93 -21.32
C TYR A 153 5.76 -12.30 -20.62
N TYR A 154 6.38 -13.32 -21.22
CA TYR A 154 6.33 -14.70 -20.73
C TYR A 154 6.82 -14.93 -19.27
N PRO A 155 7.74 -14.14 -18.68
CA PRO A 155 8.20 -14.38 -17.31
C PRO A 155 7.09 -14.34 -16.26
N GLY A 156 6.03 -13.54 -16.49
CA GLY A 156 4.86 -13.54 -15.62
C GLY A 156 4.13 -14.90 -15.62
N GLY A 157 4.15 -15.62 -16.74
CA GLY A 157 3.61 -16.99 -16.83
C GLY A 157 4.34 -18.00 -15.92
N GLU A 158 5.63 -17.79 -15.64
CA GLU A 158 6.39 -18.65 -14.71
C GLU A 158 5.88 -18.51 -13.27
N ILE A 159 5.43 -17.31 -12.89
CA ILE A 159 4.80 -17.06 -11.59
C ILE A 159 3.46 -17.80 -11.51
N ASP A 160 2.64 -17.66 -12.55
CA ASP A 160 1.31 -18.26 -12.61
C ASP A 160 1.39 -19.80 -12.58
N GLU A 161 2.32 -20.40 -13.32
CA GLU A 161 2.58 -21.85 -13.32
C GLU A 161 3.11 -22.31 -11.95
N THR A 162 4.05 -21.58 -11.35
CA THR A 162 4.61 -21.96 -10.05
C THR A 162 3.55 -22.04 -8.97
N TYR A 163 2.62 -21.08 -8.93
CA TYR A 163 1.58 -21.00 -7.90
C TYR A 163 0.22 -21.54 -8.36
N GLU A 164 0.18 -22.34 -9.42
CA GLU A 164 -1.07 -22.94 -9.90
C GLU A 164 -1.76 -23.76 -8.79
N GLY A 165 -3.03 -23.45 -8.52
CA GLY A 165 -3.81 -24.12 -7.49
C GLY A 165 -3.42 -23.79 -6.04
N VAL A 166 -2.62 -22.74 -5.83
CA VAL A 166 -2.29 -22.17 -4.52
C VAL A 166 -3.07 -20.87 -4.30
N LYS A 167 -3.77 -20.75 -3.18
CA LYS A 167 -4.39 -19.47 -2.80
C LYS A 167 -3.33 -18.53 -2.23
N LEU A 168 -3.07 -17.42 -2.92
CA LEU A 168 -2.14 -16.37 -2.51
C LEU A 168 -2.84 -15.16 -1.89
N GLY A 169 -2.14 -14.42 -1.04
CA GLY A 169 -2.57 -13.13 -0.48
C GLY A 169 -2.03 -11.92 -1.26
N ILE A 170 -1.40 -12.17 -2.40
CA ILE A 170 -0.86 -11.18 -3.34
C ILE A 170 -1.33 -11.50 -4.76
N THR A 171 -1.72 -10.46 -5.50
CA THR A 171 -2.14 -10.56 -6.89
C THR A 171 -0.97 -10.28 -7.82
N HIS A 172 -0.58 -11.28 -8.60
CA HIS A 172 0.28 -11.08 -9.75
C HIS A 172 -0.55 -10.53 -10.91
N ILE A 173 -0.09 -9.44 -11.53
CA ILE A 173 -0.68 -8.86 -12.74
C ILE A 173 0.35 -8.99 -13.87
N GLN A 174 -0.06 -9.54 -15.00
CA GLN A 174 0.82 -9.71 -16.17
C GLN A 174 1.31 -8.34 -16.70
N GLY A 175 2.52 -8.28 -17.25
CA GLY A 175 3.06 -7.05 -17.81
C GLY A 175 4.39 -7.20 -18.52
N GLU A 176 4.88 -6.09 -19.07
CA GLU A 176 6.16 -5.97 -19.76
C GLU A 176 6.56 -4.48 -19.86
N GLU A 177 7.85 -4.18 -19.82
CA GLU A 177 8.37 -2.84 -20.13
C GLU A 177 8.81 -2.78 -21.59
N LEU A 178 8.12 -1.95 -22.37
CA LEU A 178 8.16 -1.88 -23.81
C LEU A 178 9.04 -0.72 -24.27
N HIS A 179 9.99 -1.01 -25.14
CA HIS A 179 10.78 0.00 -25.84
C HIS A 179 11.05 -0.45 -27.27
N VAL A 180 10.26 0.10 -28.21
CA VAL A 180 10.32 -0.29 -29.62
C VAL A 180 11.65 0.08 -30.28
N PRO A 181 12.11 -0.64 -31.31
CA PRO A 181 13.36 -0.32 -32.00
C PRO A 181 13.38 1.12 -32.53
N GLY A 182 14.47 1.84 -32.23
CA GLY A 182 14.70 3.21 -32.71
C GLY A 182 14.31 4.33 -31.74
N THR A 183 13.84 4.01 -30.53
CA THR A 183 13.60 4.99 -29.47
C THR A 183 14.14 4.48 -28.12
N PRO A 184 14.69 5.36 -27.27
CA PRO A 184 15.04 5.01 -25.89
C PRO A 184 13.82 5.05 -24.96
N ILE A 185 12.66 5.53 -25.42
CA ILE A 185 11.48 5.71 -24.58
C ILE A 185 10.96 4.36 -24.08
N HIS A 186 10.82 4.24 -22.77
CA HIS A 186 10.19 3.09 -22.12
C HIS A 186 8.72 3.38 -21.85
N ILE A 187 7.90 2.33 -21.91
CA ILE A 187 6.46 2.34 -21.60
C ILE A 187 6.15 1.04 -20.87
N VAL A 188 5.51 1.12 -19.71
CA VAL A 188 5.13 -0.10 -18.97
C VAL A 188 3.69 -0.48 -19.34
N GLY A 189 3.50 -1.71 -19.83
CA GLY A 189 2.20 -2.31 -20.05
C GLY A 189 1.80 -3.21 -18.89
N VAL A 190 0.58 -3.02 -18.36
CA VAL A 190 0.05 -3.76 -17.21
C VAL A 190 -1.29 -4.40 -17.54
N GLY A 191 -1.48 -5.68 -17.24
CA GLY A 191 -2.75 -6.41 -17.38
C GLY A 191 -3.12 -6.81 -18.82
N GLY A 192 -2.20 -6.63 -19.78
CA GLY A 192 -2.38 -7.09 -21.16
C GLY A 192 -2.56 -8.61 -21.22
N LYS A 193 -3.34 -9.10 -22.19
CA LYS A 193 -3.61 -10.54 -22.39
C LYS A 193 -2.69 -11.25 -23.38
N TRP A 194 -1.82 -10.49 -24.05
CA TRP A 194 -0.83 -10.98 -25.01
C TRP A 194 0.32 -9.99 -25.11
N SER A 195 1.50 -10.45 -25.56
CA SER A 195 2.69 -9.61 -25.66
C SER A 195 2.60 -8.60 -26.80
N VAL A 196 2.76 -7.33 -26.47
CA VAL A 196 3.00 -6.24 -27.43
C VAL A 196 4.42 -6.34 -27.98
N ALA A 197 5.40 -6.77 -27.18
CA ALA A 197 6.78 -6.90 -27.62
C ALA A 197 6.98 -7.89 -28.78
N GLU A 198 6.33 -9.05 -28.71
CA GLU A 198 6.39 -10.08 -29.75
C GLU A 198 5.96 -9.54 -31.13
N LYS A 199 5.10 -8.52 -31.19
CA LYS A 199 4.69 -7.91 -32.47
C LYS A 199 5.85 -7.25 -33.23
N TYR A 200 6.78 -6.59 -32.55
CA TYR A 200 7.93 -5.96 -33.20
C TYR A 200 9.21 -6.79 -33.15
N ILE A 201 9.27 -7.79 -32.27
CA ILE A 201 10.40 -8.74 -32.22
C ILE A 201 10.23 -9.84 -33.27
N GLU A 202 9.05 -10.44 -33.36
CA GLU A 202 8.81 -11.61 -34.22
C GLU A 202 8.15 -11.22 -35.55
N ASN A 203 7.29 -10.20 -35.56
CA ASN A 203 6.47 -9.81 -36.72
C ASN A 203 6.86 -8.45 -37.30
N SER A 204 8.16 -8.25 -37.52
CA SER A 204 8.72 -6.95 -37.92
C SER A 204 8.06 -6.30 -39.14
N GLU A 205 7.66 -7.06 -40.17
CA GLU A 205 6.99 -6.49 -41.37
C GLU A 205 5.61 -5.89 -41.07
N GLU A 206 4.81 -6.55 -40.23
CA GLU A 206 3.49 -6.07 -39.83
C GLU A 206 3.62 -4.83 -38.95
N TYR A 207 4.54 -4.88 -37.98
CA TYR A 207 4.89 -3.73 -37.16
C TYR A 207 5.30 -2.52 -38.01
N GLN A 208 6.16 -2.68 -39.03
CA GLN A 208 6.55 -1.55 -39.89
C GLN A 208 5.37 -0.96 -40.67
N LYS A 209 4.42 -1.79 -41.13
CA LYS A 209 3.20 -1.32 -41.81
C LYS A 209 2.30 -0.52 -40.86
N GLU A 210 2.07 -1.02 -39.65
CA GLU A 210 1.29 -0.29 -38.63
C GLU A 210 2.01 1.02 -38.25
N MET A 211 3.32 0.97 -38.00
CA MET A 211 4.11 2.15 -37.64
C MET A 211 4.06 3.23 -38.72
N ALA A 212 4.07 2.87 -40.00
CA ALA A 212 3.92 3.84 -41.10
C ALA A 212 2.56 4.57 -41.05
N GLN A 213 1.48 3.87 -40.67
CA GLN A 213 0.16 4.48 -40.48
C GLN A 213 0.18 5.45 -39.29
N TYR A 214 0.79 5.06 -38.17
CA TYR A 214 0.92 5.92 -37.01
C TYR A 214 1.72 7.18 -37.31
N LYS A 215 2.87 7.05 -38.00
CA LYS A 215 3.68 8.19 -38.47
C LYS A 215 2.92 9.12 -39.40
N ALA A 216 2.10 8.58 -40.31
CA ALA A 216 1.26 9.37 -41.20
C ALA A 216 0.10 10.09 -40.47
N SER A 217 -0.32 9.57 -39.31
CA SER A 217 -1.43 10.10 -38.51
C SER A 217 -1.01 11.08 -37.40
N VAL A 218 0.30 11.34 -37.25
CA VAL A 218 0.80 12.25 -36.21
C VAL A 218 0.19 13.64 -36.38
N PRO A 219 -0.39 14.24 -35.32
CA PRO A 219 -0.98 15.57 -35.41
C PRO A 219 0.00 16.63 -35.92
N ALA A 220 -0.49 17.57 -36.74
CA ALA A 220 0.35 18.59 -37.37
C ALA A 220 1.03 19.56 -36.39
N ASN A 221 0.49 19.69 -35.17
CA ASN A 221 1.05 20.50 -34.10
C ASN A 221 2.21 19.81 -33.35
N ILE A 222 2.54 18.55 -33.66
CA ILE A 222 3.72 17.88 -33.11
C ILE A 222 4.97 18.35 -33.88
N PRO A 223 5.99 18.90 -33.19
CA PRO A 223 7.23 19.32 -33.83
C PRO A 223 7.90 18.17 -34.58
N GLU A 224 8.52 18.48 -35.73
CA GLU A 224 9.13 17.48 -36.62
C GLU A 224 10.14 16.58 -35.89
N ALA A 225 10.94 17.14 -34.97
CA ALA A 225 11.92 16.42 -34.16
C ALA A 225 11.33 15.37 -33.20
N TYR A 226 10.01 15.36 -33.01
CA TYR A 226 9.30 14.48 -32.10
C TYR A 226 8.31 13.53 -32.78
N LYS A 227 7.98 13.73 -34.07
CA LYS A 227 6.93 12.95 -34.74
C LYS A 227 7.15 11.44 -34.68
N ASP A 228 8.38 10.98 -34.92
CA ASP A 228 8.70 9.56 -34.87
C ASP A 228 8.53 8.97 -33.46
N ARG A 229 9.08 9.63 -32.44
CA ARG A 229 8.98 9.19 -31.04
C ARG A 229 7.55 9.25 -30.52
N TYR A 230 6.77 10.25 -30.96
CA TYR A 230 5.34 10.35 -30.67
C TYR A 230 4.56 9.19 -31.28
N ALA A 231 4.76 8.91 -32.58
CA ALA A 231 4.11 7.80 -33.27
C ALA A 231 4.42 6.46 -32.59
N MET A 232 5.68 6.25 -32.22
CA MET A 232 6.14 5.05 -31.50
C MET A 232 5.45 4.92 -30.14
N ALA A 233 5.48 5.96 -29.31
CA ALA A 233 4.87 5.92 -27.98
C ALA A 233 3.35 5.69 -28.06
N LYS A 234 2.68 6.37 -29.00
CA LYS A 234 1.25 6.21 -29.23
C LYS A 234 0.91 4.79 -29.72
N TRP A 235 1.71 4.22 -30.63
CA TRP A 235 1.50 2.86 -31.11
C TRP A 235 1.62 1.84 -29.97
N VAL A 236 2.61 2.00 -29.09
CA VAL A 236 2.79 1.12 -27.93
C VAL A 236 1.59 1.24 -26.99
N ALA A 237 1.19 2.45 -26.62
CA ALA A 237 0.06 2.66 -25.72
C ALA A 237 -1.25 2.09 -26.30
N ASP A 238 -1.56 2.39 -27.57
CA ASP A 238 -2.74 1.84 -28.24
C ASP A 238 -2.67 0.30 -28.34
N SER A 239 -1.47 -0.29 -28.48
CA SER A 239 -1.28 -1.75 -28.52
C SER A 239 -1.50 -2.39 -27.16
N VAL A 240 -1.03 -1.76 -26.09
CA VAL A 240 -1.33 -2.17 -24.71
C VAL A 240 -2.84 -2.12 -24.45
N HIS A 241 -3.52 -1.07 -24.88
CA HIS A 241 -4.99 -0.97 -24.77
C HIS A 241 -5.71 -2.07 -25.57
N LYS A 242 -5.25 -2.39 -26.78
CA LYS A 242 -5.78 -3.52 -27.58
C LYS A 242 -5.56 -4.86 -26.88
N ALA A 243 -4.49 -5.00 -26.10
CA ALA A 243 -4.24 -6.17 -25.27
C ALA A 243 -5.12 -6.21 -24.01
N GLY A 244 -5.92 -5.15 -23.75
CA GLY A 244 -6.75 -5.00 -22.56
C GLY A 244 -6.01 -4.44 -21.35
N GLY A 245 -4.77 -3.98 -21.53
CA GLY A 245 -3.92 -3.46 -20.45
C GLY A 245 -4.02 -1.95 -20.24
N LEU A 246 -3.32 -1.47 -19.22
CA LEU A 246 -3.03 -0.07 -18.94
C LEU A 246 -1.63 0.29 -19.44
N ALA A 247 -1.51 1.42 -20.12
CA ALA A 247 -0.23 1.98 -20.54
C ALA A 247 0.23 3.03 -19.52
N ILE A 248 1.36 2.77 -18.87
CA ILE A 248 1.99 3.68 -17.91
C ILE A 248 3.12 4.42 -18.62
N PHE A 249 3.28 5.71 -18.32
CA PHE A 249 4.43 6.51 -18.74
C PHE A 249 5.52 6.49 -17.64
N PRO A 250 6.54 5.62 -17.75
CA PRO A 250 7.57 5.47 -16.73
C PRO A 250 8.69 6.51 -16.86
N HIS A 251 9.26 6.86 -15.71
CA HIS A 251 10.57 7.53 -15.51
C HIS A 251 11.13 8.43 -16.65
N PRO A 252 10.41 9.45 -17.16
CA PRO A 252 10.91 10.29 -18.26
C PRO A 252 12.19 11.04 -17.93
N PHE A 253 12.43 11.28 -16.64
CA PHE A 253 13.59 12.00 -16.12
C PHE A 253 14.72 11.07 -15.67
N TRP A 254 14.63 9.77 -15.96
CA TRP A 254 15.76 8.87 -15.85
C TRP A 254 16.86 9.35 -16.80
N CYS A 255 18.09 9.40 -16.29
CA CYS A 255 19.27 9.84 -17.03
C CYS A 255 20.30 8.72 -16.95
N PRO A 256 20.31 7.83 -17.95
CA PRO A 256 21.33 6.79 -18.08
C PRO A 256 22.72 7.41 -18.08
N GLY A 257 23.67 6.79 -17.38
CA GLY A 257 25.02 7.35 -17.20
C GLY A 257 25.80 7.51 -18.51
N ASP A 258 25.49 6.71 -19.51
CA ASP A 258 26.05 6.76 -20.87
C ASP A 258 25.40 7.85 -21.74
N SER A 259 24.09 8.05 -21.64
CA SER A 259 23.35 9.04 -22.43
C SER A 259 23.61 10.48 -21.98
N LYS A 260 23.81 10.69 -20.66
CA LYS A 260 23.87 12.03 -20.02
C LYS A 260 22.68 12.95 -20.37
N ALA A 261 21.56 12.36 -20.80
CA ALA A 261 20.34 13.05 -21.18
C ALA A 261 19.13 12.33 -20.56
N TYR A 262 18.04 13.05 -20.38
CA TYR A 262 16.79 12.44 -19.92
C TYR A 262 16.20 11.51 -20.96
N ASN A 263 15.57 10.42 -20.51
CA ASN A 263 14.89 9.45 -21.34
C ASN A 263 13.85 10.13 -22.27
N VAL A 264 13.10 11.07 -21.70
CA VAL A 264 12.16 11.93 -22.44
C VAL A 264 12.40 13.39 -22.04
N CYS A 265 12.61 14.25 -23.03
CA CYS A 265 12.77 15.69 -22.79
C CYS A 265 11.42 16.36 -22.46
N ASP A 266 11.48 17.50 -21.77
CA ASP A 266 10.30 18.17 -21.19
C ASP A 266 9.19 18.46 -22.20
N GLU A 267 9.56 18.98 -23.38
CA GLU A 267 8.58 19.31 -24.42
C GLU A 267 7.81 18.07 -24.90
N LEU A 268 8.49 16.93 -25.04
CA LEU A 268 7.86 15.69 -25.46
C LEU A 268 7.05 15.06 -24.32
N SER A 269 7.53 15.15 -23.08
CA SER A 269 6.77 14.73 -21.90
C SER A 269 5.47 15.54 -21.76
N GLU A 270 5.50 16.86 -21.94
CA GLU A 270 4.30 17.71 -21.92
C GLU A 270 3.33 17.35 -23.05
N ILE A 271 3.84 17.08 -24.26
CA ILE A 271 3.01 16.58 -25.38
C ILE A 271 2.29 15.28 -25.01
N PHE A 272 2.98 14.32 -24.37
CA PHE A 272 2.38 13.04 -23.98
C PHE A 272 1.28 13.22 -22.93
N ILE A 273 1.51 14.04 -21.91
CA ILE A 273 0.51 14.33 -20.88
C ILE A 273 -0.70 15.07 -21.48
N ARG A 274 -0.45 16.05 -22.35
CA ARG A 274 -1.51 16.82 -23.03
C ARG A 274 -2.39 15.95 -23.91
N ASP A 275 -1.78 15.08 -24.72
CA ASP A 275 -2.50 14.29 -25.71
C ASP A 275 -3.15 13.03 -25.10
N GLY A 276 -2.77 12.66 -23.87
CA GLY A 276 -3.59 11.83 -22.98
C GLY A 276 -3.77 10.36 -23.41
N PHE A 277 -2.76 9.75 -24.04
CA PHE A 277 -2.83 8.33 -24.45
C PHE A 277 -2.24 7.35 -23.44
N PHE A 278 -1.71 7.83 -22.31
CA PHE A 278 -1.31 6.99 -21.17
C PHE A 278 -2.38 7.01 -20.07
N ASP A 279 -2.60 5.88 -19.40
CA ASP A 279 -3.58 5.76 -18.32
C ASP A 279 -3.03 6.24 -16.97
N ALA A 280 -1.72 6.19 -16.77
CA ALA A 280 -1.07 6.65 -15.55
C ALA A 280 0.37 7.14 -15.80
N TYR A 281 0.83 8.00 -14.91
CA TYR A 281 2.19 8.50 -14.84
C TYR A 281 2.94 7.85 -13.68
N GLU A 282 4.10 7.24 -13.93
CA GLU A 282 4.99 6.81 -12.86
C GLU A 282 5.68 8.04 -12.26
N LEU A 283 5.01 8.63 -11.28
CA LEU A 283 5.43 9.87 -10.66
C LEU A 283 6.71 9.67 -9.84
N ILE A 284 6.79 8.53 -9.16
CA ILE A 284 7.92 8.13 -8.32
C ILE A 284 8.38 6.77 -8.83
N GLY A 285 9.63 6.68 -9.29
CA GLY A 285 10.17 5.48 -9.93
C GLY A 285 11.57 5.10 -9.46
N GLY A 286 12.21 4.21 -10.22
CA GLY A 286 13.62 3.79 -10.12
C GLY A 286 14.67 4.87 -10.36
N MET A 287 14.29 6.13 -10.23
CA MET A 287 15.14 7.29 -10.50
C MET A 287 15.85 7.79 -9.24
N SER A 288 16.97 8.49 -9.43
CA SER A 288 17.63 9.19 -8.33
C SER A 288 16.74 10.27 -7.72
N GLN A 289 17.01 10.66 -6.47
CA GLN A 289 16.21 11.67 -5.77
C GLN A 289 16.07 13.01 -6.55
N PRO A 290 17.11 13.60 -7.16
CA PRO A 290 16.94 14.81 -7.97
C PRO A 290 16.02 14.62 -9.19
N GLN A 291 16.00 13.43 -9.79
CA GLN A 291 15.14 13.10 -10.92
C GLN A 291 13.68 12.89 -10.47
N ASN A 292 13.47 12.22 -9.34
CA ASN A 292 12.15 12.12 -8.71
C ASN A 292 11.60 13.50 -8.30
N ASN A 293 12.45 14.40 -7.76
CA ASN A 293 12.03 15.79 -7.47
C ASN A 293 11.54 16.51 -8.73
N ARG A 294 12.22 16.29 -9.86
CA ARG A 294 11.82 16.84 -11.16
C ARG A 294 10.51 16.25 -11.64
N SER A 295 10.31 14.95 -11.47
CA SER A 295 9.06 14.23 -11.74
C SER A 295 7.87 14.86 -11.02
N VAL A 296 8.02 15.07 -9.71
CA VAL A 296 7.00 15.71 -8.88
C VAL A 296 6.73 17.16 -9.32
N ALA A 297 7.77 17.95 -9.57
CA ALA A 297 7.61 19.33 -10.02
C ALA A 297 6.88 19.42 -11.37
N PHE A 298 7.25 18.55 -12.32
CA PHE A 298 6.61 18.47 -13.64
C PHE A 298 5.13 18.09 -13.52
N TRP A 299 4.78 17.07 -12.72
CA TRP A 299 3.39 16.71 -12.48
C TRP A 299 2.58 17.85 -11.87
N CYS A 300 3.13 18.56 -10.86
CA CYS A 300 2.49 19.74 -10.29
C CYS A 300 2.22 20.83 -11.34
N GLU A 301 3.18 21.08 -12.26
CA GLU A 301 3.00 22.03 -13.35
C GLU A 301 1.90 21.57 -14.34
N MET A 302 1.87 20.29 -14.70
CA MET A 302 0.83 19.75 -15.59
C MET A 302 -0.56 19.85 -14.95
N ARG A 303 -0.69 19.55 -13.65
CA ARG A 303 -1.94 19.75 -12.89
C ARG A 303 -2.35 21.22 -12.87
N ALA A 304 -1.42 22.14 -12.67
CA ALA A 304 -1.69 23.58 -12.70
C ALA A 304 -2.13 24.09 -14.09
N LYS A 305 -1.66 23.46 -15.17
CA LYS A 305 -2.11 23.69 -16.55
C LYS A 305 -3.47 23.04 -16.87
N GLY A 306 -4.04 22.25 -15.96
CA GLY A 306 -5.36 21.62 -16.09
C GLY A 306 -5.35 20.17 -16.59
N TYR A 307 -4.19 19.54 -16.70
CA TYR A 307 -4.09 18.12 -17.06
C TYR A 307 -4.19 17.24 -15.80
N ASP A 308 -5.10 16.27 -15.79
CA ASP A 308 -5.28 15.32 -14.69
C ASP A 308 -4.87 13.91 -15.13
N ILE A 309 -3.59 13.57 -14.94
CA ILE A 309 -3.11 12.21 -15.16
C ILE A 309 -3.05 11.46 -13.82
N PRO A 310 -3.64 10.25 -13.71
CA PRO A 310 -3.45 9.37 -12.57
C PRO A 310 -1.97 9.08 -12.31
N VAL A 311 -1.61 8.85 -11.05
CA VAL A 311 -0.22 8.64 -10.65
C VAL A 311 -0.02 7.30 -9.98
N VAL A 312 1.13 6.69 -10.27
CA VAL A 312 1.61 5.46 -9.63
C VAL A 312 3.03 5.69 -9.11
N GLY A 313 3.39 4.94 -8.08
CA GLY A 313 4.76 4.81 -7.61
C GLY A 313 5.24 3.39 -7.85
N SER A 314 6.46 3.20 -8.34
CA SER A 314 7.00 1.87 -8.61
C SER A 314 8.50 1.84 -8.31
N SER A 315 9.01 0.65 -8.00
CA SER A 315 10.42 0.53 -7.59
C SER A 315 11.37 0.43 -8.75
N ASP A 316 10.91 -0.11 -9.90
CA ASP A 316 11.76 -0.46 -11.04
C ASP A 316 12.97 -1.28 -10.55
N VAL A 317 12.67 -2.23 -9.65
CA VAL A 317 13.70 -2.97 -8.92
C VAL A 317 14.33 -4.01 -9.83
N HIS A 318 15.65 -3.95 -9.91
CA HIS A 318 16.47 -4.95 -10.59
C HIS A 318 17.17 -5.87 -9.57
N GLN A 319 17.46 -5.38 -8.36
CA GLN A 319 18.17 -6.10 -7.30
C GLN A 319 17.64 -5.74 -5.92
N ILE A 320 17.06 -6.68 -5.18
CA ILE A 320 16.53 -6.41 -3.83
C ILE A 320 17.61 -5.99 -2.84
N THR A 321 18.75 -6.69 -2.80
CA THR A 321 19.77 -6.51 -1.73
C THR A 321 20.54 -5.19 -1.83
N ARG A 322 20.47 -4.50 -2.97
CA ARG A 322 21.19 -3.24 -3.23
C ARG A 322 20.25 -2.08 -3.58
N SER A 323 18.95 -2.32 -3.60
CA SER A 323 17.98 -1.29 -3.98
C SER A 323 17.70 -0.35 -2.81
N LYS A 324 17.63 0.94 -3.13
CA LYS A 324 17.08 1.97 -2.23
C LYS A 324 15.59 2.16 -2.49
N GLU A 325 15.12 1.66 -3.62
CA GLU A 325 13.79 1.84 -4.20
C GLU A 325 12.84 0.75 -3.72
N PHE A 326 13.28 -0.51 -3.62
CA PHE A 326 12.54 -1.57 -2.94
C PHE A 326 12.95 -1.64 -1.46
N PRO A 327 12.01 -1.74 -0.49
CA PRO A 327 10.55 -1.70 -0.62
C PRO A 327 10.01 -0.29 -0.33
N HIS A 328 10.58 0.74 -0.94
CA HIS A 328 10.41 2.13 -0.55
C HIS A 328 9.67 2.99 -1.57
N ARG A 329 9.56 2.57 -2.83
CA ARG A 329 8.74 3.19 -3.87
C ARG A 329 7.63 2.23 -4.23
N PHE A 330 6.39 2.71 -4.18
CA PHE A 330 5.23 1.85 -4.41
C PHE A 330 3.97 2.67 -4.63
N THR A 331 2.93 1.98 -5.06
CA THR A 331 1.58 2.51 -5.23
C THR A 331 0.72 2.08 -4.04
N VAL A 332 -0.11 2.98 -3.52
CA VAL A 332 -1.29 2.60 -2.73
C VAL A 332 -2.51 2.79 -3.61
N CYS A 333 -3.22 1.72 -3.90
CA CYS A 333 -4.42 1.69 -4.72
C CYS A 333 -5.66 1.44 -3.85
N PHE A 334 -6.79 2.08 -4.16
CA PHE A 334 -8.06 1.88 -3.46
C PHE A 334 -9.05 1.21 -4.41
N ALA A 335 -9.18 -0.10 -4.32
CA ALA A 335 -9.96 -0.89 -5.28
C ALA A 335 -11.08 -1.69 -4.62
N LYS A 336 -12.08 -2.11 -5.39
CA LYS A 336 -13.23 -2.88 -4.88
C LYS A 336 -12.84 -4.26 -4.37
N SER A 337 -11.87 -4.91 -5.03
CA SER A 337 -11.32 -6.19 -4.63
C SER A 337 -9.87 -6.32 -5.08
N ALA A 338 -9.20 -7.41 -4.68
CA ALA A 338 -7.85 -7.73 -5.13
C ALA A 338 -7.79 -8.32 -6.56
N SER A 339 -8.88 -8.28 -7.32
CA SER A 339 -8.88 -8.71 -8.73
C SER A 339 -8.02 -7.77 -9.57
N GLU A 340 -7.35 -8.31 -10.59
CA GLU A 340 -6.57 -7.54 -11.56
C GLU A 340 -7.38 -6.38 -12.16
N GLY A 341 -8.60 -6.65 -12.60
CA GLY A 341 -9.48 -5.66 -13.21
C GLY A 341 -9.85 -4.51 -12.27
N ASP A 342 -10.20 -4.81 -11.01
CA ASP A 342 -10.51 -3.76 -10.04
C ASP A 342 -9.29 -2.90 -9.71
N ILE A 343 -8.10 -3.50 -9.58
CA ILE A 343 -6.85 -2.77 -9.34
C ILE A 343 -6.55 -1.82 -10.51
N MET A 344 -6.68 -2.31 -11.74
CA MET A 344 -6.47 -1.51 -12.95
C MET A 344 -7.49 -0.36 -13.05
N ASP A 345 -8.78 -0.65 -12.82
CA ASP A 345 -9.83 0.36 -12.84
C ASP A 345 -9.59 1.46 -11.80
N ALA A 346 -9.13 1.10 -10.60
CA ALA A 346 -8.81 2.05 -9.55
C ALA A 346 -7.62 2.95 -9.93
N VAL A 347 -6.54 2.38 -10.50
CA VAL A 347 -5.39 3.17 -11.01
C VAL A 347 -5.86 4.13 -12.10
N LYS A 348 -6.58 3.64 -13.11
CA LYS A 348 -7.09 4.45 -14.23
C LYS A 348 -8.03 5.57 -13.79
N SER A 349 -8.77 5.36 -12.70
CA SER A 349 -9.69 6.34 -12.13
C SER A 349 -9.01 7.34 -11.18
N GLY A 350 -7.69 7.29 -11.01
CA GLY A 350 -6.96 8.15 -10.08
C GLY A 350 -7.20 7.82 -8.61
N LEU A 351 -7.71 6.61 -8.30
CA LEU A 351 -7.83 6.07 -6.96
C LEU A 351 -6.51 5.41 -6.52
N SER A 352 -5.42 6.13 -6.74
CA SER A 352 -4.06 5.69 -6.45
C SER A 352 -3.20 6.81 -5.89
N LEU A 353 -2.17 6.41 -5.15
CA LEU A 353 -1.14 7.27 -4.59
C LEU A 353 0.23 6.76 -5.02
N ALA A 354 1.09 7.65 -5.47
CA ALA A 354 2.52 7.37 -5.57
C ALA A 354 3.18 7.64 -4.22
N VAL A 355 3.92 6.68 -3.68
CA VAL A 355 4.53 6.78 -2.37
C VAL A 355 6.03 6.57 -2.47
N GLU A 356 6.79 7.44 -1.81
CA GLU A 356 8.17 7.18 -1.45
C GLU A 356 8.34 7.12 0.07
N ALA A 357 9.16 6.19 0.54
CA ALA A 357 9.51 6.04 1.94
C ALA A 357 11.03 6.14 2.14
N GLU A 358 11.45 6.67 3.27
CA GLU A 358 12.85 6.73 3.71
C GLU A 358 12.94 6.26 5.16
N GLY A 359 14.10 5.73 5.56
CA GLY A 359 14.34 5.24 6.93
C GLY A 359 14.12 3.73 7.10
N THR A 360 14.22 3.27 8.34
CA THR A 360 14.10 1.86 8.73
C THR A 360 12.63 1.49 9.02
N GLU A 361 12.36 0.35 9.66
CA GLU A 361 10.99 0.07 10.14
C GLU A 361 10.59 0.95 11.34
N TYR A 362 11.55 1.49 12.08
CA TYR A 362 11.31 2.17 13.37
C TYR A 362 11.17 3.69 13.24
N ASP A 363 11.77 4.29 12.21
CA ASP A 363 11.84 5.73 11.96
C ASP A 363 11.39 6.11 10.53
N ARG A 364 10.59 5.23 9.92
CA ARG A 364 10.13 5.41 8.53
C ARG A 364 9.38 6.73 8.37
N THR A 365 9.75 7.46 7.32
CA THR A 365 9.00 8.63 6.85
C THR A 365 8.46 8.37 5.46
N TYR A 366 7.34 9.00 5.12
CA TYR A 366 6.64 8.81 3.85
C TYR A 366 6.40 10.16 3.18
N ARG A 367 6.57 10.22 1.86
CA ARG A 367 6.01 11.27 1.00
C ARG A 367 5.01 10.61 0.06
N CYS A 368 3.83 11.21 -0.03
CA CYS A 368 2.67 10.61 -0.67
C CYS A 368 2.05 11.63 -1.62
N TYR A 369 1.76 11.21 -2.85
CA TYR A 369 1.33 12.09 -3.93
C TYR A 369 0.07 11.54 -4.59
N GLY A 370 -0.91 12.42 -4.79
CA GLY A 370 -2.21 12.12 -5.40
C GLY A 370 -3.23 13.19 -5.01
N SER A 371 -4.52 12.84 -5.00
CA SER A 371 -5.55 13.79 -4.56
C SER A 371 -5.44 14.09 -3.07
N PHE A 372 -5.76 15.32 -2.65
CA PHE A 372 -5.68 15.74 -1.24
C PHE A 372 -6.43 14.80 -0.27
N ARG A 373 -7.62 14.34 -0.71
CA ARG A 373 -8.45 13.40 0.04
C ARG A 373 -7.73 12.06 0.24
N LEU A 374 -7.19 11.49 -0.83
CA LEU A 374 -6.44 10.21 -0.74
C LEU A 374 -5.13 10.36 0.01
N VAL A 375 -4.41 11.48 -0.10
CA VAL A 375 -3.21 11.74 0.69
C VAL A 375 -3.53 11.73 2.18
N SER A 376 -4.63 12.38 2.59
CA SER A 376 -5.06 12.42 4.00
C SER A 376 -5.32 11.02 4.58
N TYR A 377 -6.03 10.17 3.84
CA TYR A 377 -6.30 8.80 4.28
C TYR A 377 -5.09 7.86 4.11
N GLY A 378 -4.35 7.99 3.01
CA GLY A 378 -3.13 7.23 2.73
C GLY A 378 -2.06 7.43 3.79
N THR A 379 -1.84 8.67 4.27
CA THR A 379 -0.91 8.95 5.37
C THR A 379 -1.30 8.21 6.66
N PHE A 380 -2.59 8.17 6.99
CA PHE A 380 -3.10 7.37 8.11
C PHE A 380 -2.77 5.89 7.91
N LEU A 381 -3.06 5.31 6.73
CA LEU A 381 -2.78 3.90 6.45
C LEU A 381 -1.29 3.55 6.49
N LEU A 382 -0.44 4.41 5.94
CA LEU A 382 1.01 4.23 5.93
C LEU A 382 1.60 4.21 7.34
N THR A 383 0.96 4.88 8.28
CA THR A 383 1.42 4.98 9.67
C THR A 383 0.78 3.92 10.58
N HIS A 384 -0.48 3.57 10.34
CA HIS A 384 -1.30 2.78 11.28
C HIS A 384 -1.81 1.44 10.75
N TYR A 385 -1.68 1.17 9.44
CA TYR A 385 -2.21 -0.05 8.81
C TYR A 385 -1.12 -0.87 8.14
N PHE A 386 -0.42 -0.32 7.13
CA PHE A 386 0.54 -1.07 6.32
C PHE A 386 1.72 -1.66 7.12
N PRO A 387 2.29 -0.97 8.13
CA PRO A 387 3.33 -1.58 8.97
C PRO A 387 2.85 -2.82 9.73
N LEU A 388 1.60 -2.81 10.19
CA LEU A 388 0.96 -3.95 10.86
C LEU A 388 0.72 -5.10 9.88
N LEU A 389 0.23 -4.77 8.68
CA LEU A 389 0.01 -5.73 7.61
C LEU A 389 1.33 -6.41 7.21
N GLN A 390 2.40 -5.65 6.99
CA GLN A 390 3.73 -6.17 6.65
C GLN A 390 4.20 -7.24 7.64
N ARG A 391 4.11 -6.97 8.95
CA ARG A 391 4.50 -7.94 10.01
C ARG A 391 3.74 -9.25 9.90
N ILE A 392 2.45 -9.20 9.52
CA ILE A 392 1.64 -10.40 9.35
C ILE A 392 2.04 -11.15 8.07
N CYS A 393 2.32 -10.43 6.98
CA CYS A 393 2.64 -11.02 5.68
C CYS A 393 4.06 -11.61 5.59
N GLN A 394 4.97 -11.26 6.52
CA GLN A 394 6.36 -11.76 6.52
C GLN A 394 6.44 -13.28 6.36
N GLY A 395 5.66 -14.01 7.15
CA GLY A 395 5.64 -15.48 7.09
C GLY A 395 5.08 -16.04 5.78
N GLU A 396 4.14 -15.34 5.15
CA GLU A 396 3.56 -15.72 3.86
C GLU A 396 4.61 -15.64 2.76
N GLY A 397 5.34 -14.52 2.66
CA GLY A 397 6.37 -14.34 1.64
C GLY A 397 7.53 -15.35 1.75
N VAL A 398 7.97 -15.65 2.98
CA VAL A 398 8.95 -16.72 3.24
C VAL A 398 8.41 -18.08 2.78
N ALA A 399 7.16 -18.41 3.15
CA ALA A 399 6.52 -19.67 2.76
C ALA A 399 6.38 -19.80 1.23
N MET A 400 6.03 -18.70 0.54
CA MET A 400 5.96 -18.65 -0.92
C MET A 400 7.29 -19.01 -1.58
N ARG A 401 8.42 -18.49 -1.07
CA ARG A 401 9.75 -18.84 -1.60
C ARG A 401 10.16 -20.27 -1.29
N SER A 402 9.82 -20.78 -0.09
CA SER A 402 10.04 -22.19 0.25
C SER A 402 9.21 -23.12 -0.64
N TYR A 403 7.96 -22.77 -0.93
CA TYR A 403 7.09 -23.52 -1.83
C TYR A 403 7.62 -23.56 -3.26
N ALA A 404 8.07 -22.43 -3.81
CA ALA A 404 8.67 -22.36 -5.15
C ALA A 404 9.90 -23.27 -5.31
N MET A 405 10.58 -23.60 -4.20
CA MET A 405 11.72 -24.53 -4.16
C MET A 405 11.33 -25.97 -3.82
N GLY A 406 10.04 -26.29 -3.65
CA GLY A 406 9.56 -27.61 -3.22
C GLY A 406 9.85 -27.95 -1.75
N LEU A 407 10.12 -26.95 -0.91
CA LEU A 407 10.49 -27.12 0.51
C LEU A 407 9.33 -26.92 1.49
N ALA A 408 8.18 -26.45 1.01
CA ALA A 408 6.98 -26.24 1.81
C ALA A 408 5.73 -26.69 1.04
N ASP A 409 4.70 -27.10 1.79
CA ASP A 409 3.38 -27.39 1.24
C ASP A 409 2.55 -26.12 1.12
N LYS A 410 1.63 -26.08 0.15
CA LYS A 410 0.76 -24.93 -0.09
C LYS A 410 -0.09 -24.54 1.13
N SER A 411 -0.45 -25.49 1.99
CA SER A 411 -1.22 -25.23 3.22
C SER A 411 -0.53 -24.22 4.15
N LEU A 412 0.81 -24.13 4.12
CA LEU A 412 1.54 -23.12 4.89
C LEU A 412 1.25 -21.71 4.38
N ILE A 413 1.15 -21.52 3.06
CA ILE A 413 0.80 -20.24 2.45
C ILE A 413 -0.67 -19.92 2.74
N GLU A 414 -1.57 -20.87 2.46
CA GLU A 414 -3.02 -20.67 2.56
C GLU A 414 -3.44 -20.28 3.99
N LEU A 415 -2.81 -20.85 5.02
CA LEU A 415 -3.04 -20.48 6.42
C LEU A 415 -2.61 -19.02 6.71
N GLN A 416 -1.50 -18.56 6.14
CA GLN A 416 -1.05 -17.18 6.30
C GLN A 416 -1.97 -16.19 5.58
N VAL A 417 -2.52 -16.58 4.41
CA VAL A 417 -3.53 -15.79 3.70
C VAL A 417 -4.78 -15.60 4.56
N GLU A 418 -5.29 -16.67 5.16
CA GLU A 418 -6.45 -16.60 6.06
C GLU A 418 -6.20 -15.69 7.26
N HIS A 419 -5.02 -15.81 7.88
CA HIS A 419 -4.64 -14.99 9.02
C HIS A 419 -4.52 -13.51 8.62
N THR A 420 -3.98 -13.22 7.44
CA THR A 420 -3.91 -11.86 6.90
C THR A 420 -5.30 -11.28 6.62
N GLN A 421 -6.17 -12.04 5.94
CA GLN A 421 -7.53 -11.58 5.62
C GLN A 421 -8.34 -11.31 6.89
N ASP A 422 -8.23 -12.18 7.90
CA ASP A 422 -8.89 -12.00 9.19
C ASP A 422 -8.43 -10.74 9.94
N PHE A 423 -7.18 -10.29 9.75
CA PHE A 423 -6.72 -8.99 10.23
C PHE A 423 -7.36 -7.84 9.46
N LYS A 424 -7.32 -7.87 8.12
CA LYS A 424 -7.91 -6.83 7.26
C LYS A 424 -9.39 -6.64 7.58
N ASP A 425 -10.15 -7.72 7.65
CA ASP A 425 -11.59 -7.69 7.89
C ASP A 425 -11.93 -7.04 9.23
N ARG A 426 -11.14 -7.29 10.28
CA ARG A 426 -11.36 -6.67 11.59
C ARG A 426 -10.94 -5.20 11.61
N TYR A 427 -9.84 -4.86 10.94
CA TYR A 427 -9.34 -3.49 10.87
C TYR A 427 -10.36 -2.53 10.21
N PHE A 428 -11.02 -2.99 9.14
CA PHE A 428 -12.02 -2.23 8.38
C PHE A 428 -13.48 -2.48 8.79
N GLY A 429 -13.72 -3.27 9.85
CA GLY A 429 -15.08 -3.51 10.37
C GLY A 429 -15.94 -4.44 9.52
N ARG A 430 -15.33 -5.27 8.68
CA ARG A 430 -15.98 -6.37 7.93
C ARG A 430 -16.21 -7.61 8.78
N LYS A 431 -15.48 -7.74 9.88
CA LYS A 431 -15.58 -8.84 10.84
C LYS A 431 -15.48 -8.34 12.28
N ALA A 432 -16.23 -8.97 13.17
CA ALA A 432 -16.20 -8.63 14.58
C ALA A 432 -14.80 -8.86 15.21
N PRO A 433 -14.41 -8.07 16.22
CA PRO A 433 -13.16 -8.28 16.96
C PRO A 433 -13.12 -9.66 17.62
N LYS A 434 -11.92 -10.22 17.78
CA LYS A 434 -11.75 -11.45 18.57
C LYS A 434 -11.67 -11.08 20.05
N LEU A 435 -12.58 -11.62 20.84
CA LEU A 435 -12.64 -11.39 22.29
C LEU A 435 -11.78 -12.43 23.04
N PRO A 436 -11.26 -12.10 24.22
CA PRO A 436 -10.61 -13.07 25.11
C PRO A 436 -11.55 -14.23 25.42
N SER A 437 -11.03 -15.46 25.42
CA SER A 437 -11.82 -16.64 25.80
C SER A 437 -12.01 -16.69 27.32
N ALA A 438 -13.04 -17.42 27.77
CA ALA A 438 -13.30 -17.63 29.19
C ALA A 438 -12.08 -18.23 29.90
N GLU A 439 -11.38 -19.18 29.26
CA GLU A 439 -10.18 -19.81 29.81
C GLU A 439 -9.02 -18.81 29.98
N ILE A 440 -8.88 -17.86 29.06
CA ILE A 440 -7.85 -16.80 29.16
C ILE A 440 -8.19 -15.83 30.28
N ILE A 441 -9.46 -15.44 30.40
CA ILE A 441 -9.94 -14.54 31.47
C ILE A 441 -9.73 -15.19 32.83
N GLU A 442 -10.15 -16.44 33.01
CA GLU A 442 -9.98 -17.19 34.25
C GLU A 442 -8.49 -17.36 34.59
N PHE A 443 -7.67 -17.70 33.59
CA PHE A 443 -6.22 -17.83 33.76
C PHE A 443 -5.61 -16.54 34.33
N GLU A 444 -5.91 -15.40 33.70
CA GLU A 444 -5.33 -14.12 34.12
C GLU A 444 -5.85 -13.70 35.49
N ASN A 445 -7.17 -13.79 35.74
CA ASN A 445 -7.76 -13.39 37.01
C ASN A 445 -7.13 -14.15 38.19
N ARG A 446 -6.89 -15.46 38.03
CA ARG A 446 -6.22 -16.28 39.05
C ARG A 446 -4.81 -15.77 39.39
N TRP A 447 -4.03 -15.38 38.39
CA TRP A 447 -2.66 -14.90 38.61
C TRP A 447 -2.61 -13.46 39.10
N ARG A 448 -3.52 -12.62 38.62
CA ARG A 448 -3.73 -11.26 39.07
C ARG A 448 -4.14 -11.19 40.53
N GLU A 449 -5.04 -12.06 40.98
CA GLU A 449 -5.42 -12.17 42.39
C GLU A 449 -4.21 -12.53 43.27
N ARG A 450 -3.42 -13.53 42.84
CA ARG A 450 -2.16 -13.87 43.54
C ARG A 450 -1.18 -12.71 43.58
N HIS A 451 -1.08 -11.92 42.51
CA HIS A 451 -0.22 -10.74 42.48
C HIS A 451 -0.72 -9.65 43.46
N LEU A 452 -2.02 -9.41 43.50
CA LEU A 452 -2.65 -8.44 44.42
C LEU A 452 -2.51 -8.83 45.90
N GLN A 453 -2.49 -10.13 46.19
CA GLN A 453 -2.25 -10.69 47.53
C GLN A 453 -0.76 -10.87 47.84
N GLY A 454 0.11 -10.76 46.84
CA GLY A 454 1.56 -10.93 46.96
C GLY A 454 2.25 -9.72 47.61
N PRO A 455 3.53 -9.86 47.98
CA PRO A 455 4.30 -8.73 48.48
C PRO A 455 4.42 -7.64 47.41
N ILE A 456 4.33 -6.38 47.82
CA ILE A 456 4.60 -5.23 46.94
C ILE A 456 6.09 -5.28 46.58
N THR A 457 6.41 -5.33 45.29
CA THR A 457 7.80 -5.34 44.79
C THR A 457 8.07 -4.07 43.98
N CYS A 458 9.26 -3.45 44.15
CA CYS A 458 9.65 -2.20 43.49
C CYS A 458 10.83 -2.38 42.53
N GLY A 459 10.86 -3.50 41.79
CA GLY A 459 12.02 -3.86 40.95
C GLY A 459 13.27 -4.16 41.79
N SER A 460 14.46 -3.85 41.27
CA SER A 460 15.76 -4.15 41.91
C SER A 460 16.07 -3.36 43.20
N LEU A 461 15.15 -2.49 43.64
CA LEU A 461 15.30 -1.69 44.85
C LEU A 461 14.26 -2.12 45.89
N ILE A 462 14.75 -2.63 47.01
CA ILE A 462 13.93 -3.05 48.16
C ILE A 462 13.28 -1.84 48.87
N TYR A 463 13.86 -0.64 48.70
CA TYR A 463 13.40 0.61 49.30
C TYR A 463 13.23 1.68 48.21
N SER A 464 12.01 1.84 47.71
CA SER A 464 11.61 2.91 46.79
C SER A 464 10.27 3.44 47.24
N ASP A 465 10.17 4.77 47.43
CA ASP A 465 8.91 5.45 47.72
C ASP A 465 7.96 5.48 46.50
N LYS A 466 8.47 5.09 45.32
CA LYS A 466 7.65 4.82 44.13
C LYS A 466 7.17 3.38 44.17
N ILE A 467 5.92 3.23 44.58
CA ILE A 467 5.14 1.99 44.50
C ILE A 467 4.73 1.81 43.04
N SER A 468 5.25 0.79 42.37
CA SER A 468 4.63 0.29 41.13
C SER A 468 4.05 -1.08 41.43
N ARG A 469 2.73 -1.17 41.62
CA ARG A 469 2.07 -2.45 41.31
C ARG A 469 2.21 -2.61 39.79
N GLN A 470 2.64 -3.77 39.34
CA GLN A 470 2.79 -4.06 37.91
C GLN A 470 1.42 -4.35 37.28
N ILE A 471 0.44 -3.49 37.61
CA ILE A 471 -0.98 -3.57 37.28
C ILE A 471 -1.44 -2.16 36.92
#